data_AF-A0A151WVY4-F1
#
_entry.id   AF-A0A151WVY4-F1
#
_cell.length_a   1.000
_cell.length_b   1.000
_cell.length_c   1.000
_cell.angle_alpha   90.00
_cell.angle_beta   90.00
_cell.angle_gamma   90.00
#
_symmetry.space_group_name_H-M   'P 1'
#
loop_
_entity.id
_entity.type
_entity.pdbx_description
1 polymer ?
#
loop_
_entity_poly.entity_id
_entity_poly.type
_entity_poly.pdbx_seq_one_letter_code
_entity_poly.pdbx_strand_id
1 'polypeptide(L)'
;MERDLIEQATLLNTREEYVAWEQRCDEFIESLEEQSRIERPRLSTSNRQSMIACIARLESLKDSVRGRFVHVGAGYGLRWREIETAFESRILTSAVINSNYIEPRRFFEDESEIVLERVQCILQRYDSLKINTVFNGEYVANDKRANKSITTRNYELYQYTHLRDWYMSRVVKPILASLEEFQERDSGWALSRILNLTVNANKLNPLRAGCHIKLPRKIMLKRAVINVRSTDNACFTWSVVAALHPAQKYVDRESSYPHYSLVLNLQAIQFPITLHQIKKFETLNDISINVYAIEKGIVPIRLADRKRNKHVNLLYVEDDSAGHFTLINDLSRLVRSHITRNKNKKYFCDRCLHYFNSSAKLETHSEDCEKLNDCAIRLSATHMYQHHNVFSIGYYVHCFYDSSLSGYRFRRDKDCIAWFAEELKNLAHSVQSIISANIPMTDFTRDDWEKFNSASHCHACEKPFTPDDAQVHDHCHLTG
;
A
#
# COMPACT_ATOMS: atom_id res chain seq x y z
N MET A 1 5.12 22.12 -26.31
CA MET A 1 4.41 23.31 -25.81
C MET A 1 5.03 23.81 -24.52
N GLU A 2 5.07 23.03 -23.43
CA GLU A 2 5.71 23.49 -22.18
C GLU A 2 7.16 23.99 -22.36
N ARG A 3 8.05 23.20 -23.01
CA ARG A 3 9.43 23.64 -23.29
C ARG A 3 9.52 24.92 -24.13
N ASP A 4 8.64 25.07 -25.11
CA ASP A 4 8.57 26.25 -25.97
C ASP A 4 8.18 27.50 -25.18
N LEU A 5 7.21 27.39 -24.26
CA LEU A 5 6.84 28.48 -23.36
C LEU A 5 7.97 28.84 -22.37
N ILE A 6 8.73 27.85 -21.90
CA ILE A 6 9.91 28.07 -21.03
C ILE A 6 11.01 28.82 -21.79
N GLU A 7 11.32 28.42 -23.02
CA GLU A 7 12.35 29.08 -23.83
C GLU A 7 11.93 30.50 -24.19
N GLN A 8 10.68 30.70 -24.63
CA GLN A 8 10.14 32.03 -24.94
C GLN A 8 10.21 33.00 -23.75
N ALA A 9 9.98 32.50 -22.52
CA ALA A 9 10.05 33.31 -21.30
C ALA A 9 11.41 33.99 -21.09
N THR A 10 12.49 33.44 -21.64
CA THR A 10 13.84 34.02 -21.55
C THR A 10 14.09 35.12 -22.59
N LEU A 11 13.29 35.16 -23.65
CA LEU A 11 13.45 36.05 -24.82
C LEU A 11 12.51 37.26 -24.80
N LEU A 12 11.59 37.34 -23.83
CA LEU A 12 10.65 38.45 -23.68
C LEU A 12 11.41 39.74 -23.36
N ASN A 13 11.18 40.80 -24.15
CA ASN A 13 11.82 42.10 -23.97
C ASN A 13 10.81 43.25 -23.84
N THR A 14 9.56 43.05 -24.24
CA THR A 14 8.50 44.07 -24.17
C THR A 14 7.29 43.61 -23.34
N ARG A 15 6.49 44.57 -22.87
CA ARG A 15 5.28 44.28 -22.08
C ARG A 15 4.21 43.61 -22.94
N GLU A 16 4.13 43.98 -24.22
CA GLU A 16 3.20 43.43 -25.19
C GLU A 16 3.53 41.95 -25.48
N GLU A 17 4.82 41.61 -25.66
CA GLU A 17 5.29 40.22 -25.77
C GLU A 17 4.97 39.41 -24.51
N TYR A 18 5.16 40.02 -23.33
CA TYR A 18 4.83 39.39 -22.05
C TYR A 18 3.33 39.06 -21.95
N VAL A 19 2.43 40.00 -22.25
CA VAL A 19 0.98 39.77 -22.18
C VAL A 19 0.54 38.67 -23.14
N ALA A 20 1.07 38.66 -24.37
CA ALA A 20 0.78 37.62 -25.34
C ALA A 20 1.30 36.24 -24.90
N TRP A 21 2.49 36.19 -24.29
CA TRP A 21 3.06 34.97 -23.72
C TRP A 21 2.27 34.48 -22.50
N GLU A 22 1.83 35.39 -21.62
CA GLU A 22 1.02 35.08 -20.44
C GLU A 22 -0.30 34.44 -20.84
N GLN A 23 -0.97 34.99 -21.85
CA GLN A 23 -2.22 34.46 -22.39
C GLN A 23 -2.05 33.05 -22.99
N ARG A 24 -0.94 32.80 -23.72
CA ARG A 24 -0.64 31.45 -24.23
C ARG A 24 -0.35 30.44 -23.10
N CYS A 25 0.22 30.90 -21.99
CA CYS A 25 0.38 30.05 -20.81
C CYS A 25 -0.97 29.71 -20.19
N ASP A 26 -1.88 30.69 -20.07
CA ASP A 26 -3.23 30.47 -19.54
C ASP A 26 -4.04 29.51 -20.41
N GLU A 27 -4.05 29.69 -21.73
CA GLU A 27 -4.72 28.78 -22.66
C GLU A 27 -4.18 27.34 -22.56
N PHE A 28 -2.86 27.19 -22.36
CA PHE A 28 -2.26 25.87 -22.19
C PHE A 28 -2.57 25.26 -20.82
N ILE A 29 -2.57 26.06 -19.74
CA ILE A 29 -2.98 25.61 -18.41
C ILE A 29 -4.45 25.15 -18.44
N GLU A 30 -5.36 25.94 -19.00
CA GLU A 30 -6.77 25.58 -19.15
C GLU A 30 -6.94 24.28 -19.96
N SER A 31 -6.15 24.10 -21.03
CA SER A 31 -6.16 22.84 -21.81
C SER A 31 -5.69 21.64 -20.98
N LEU A 32 -4.68 21.81 -20.12
CA LEU A 32 -4.21 20.76 -19.22
C LEU A 32 -5.22 20.47 -18.10
N GLU A 33 -5.86 21.49 -17.53
CA GLU A 33 -6.92 21.35 -16.54
C GLU A 33 -8.12 20.62 -17.15
N GLU A 34 -8.54 20.98 -18.36
CA GLU A 34 -9.64 20.32 -19.06
C GLU A 34 -9.32 18.86 -19.38
N GLN A 35 -8.12 18.59 -19.87
CA GLN A 35 -7.65 17.20 -20.07
C GLN A 35 -7.56 16.42 -18.75
N SER A 36 -7.37 17.10 -17.62
CA SER A 36 -7.42 16.49 -16.30
C SER A 36 -8.86 16.20 -15.86
N ARG A 37 -9.84 17.05 -16.25
CA ARG A 37 -11.28 16.92 -15.93
C ARG A 37 -11.96 15.77 -16.65
N ILE A 38 -11.57 15.46 -17.89
CA ILE A 38 -12.20 14.37 -18.64
C ILE A 38 -11.90 13.02 -17.97
N GLU A 39 -12.95 12.34 -17.47
CA GLU A 39 -12.94 10.94 -17.03
C GLU A 39 -12.68 9.99 -18.22
N ARG A 40 -11.48 10.03 -18.81
CA ARG A 40 -11.06 9.03 -19.79
C ARG A 40 -10.44 7.84 -19.06
N PRO A 41 -10.91 6.60 -19.29
CA PRO A 41 -10.37 5.37 -18.68
C PRO A 41 -8.88 5.06 -18.98
N ARG A 42 -8.15 5.96 -19.66
CA ARG A 42 -6.85 5.69 -20.29
C ARG A 42 -5.72 6.66 -19.91
N LEU A 43 -5.95 7.67 -19.07
CA LEU A 43 -4.86 8.52 -18.56
C LEU A 43 -4.26 7.88 -17.30
N SER A 44 -2.99 7.48 -17.38
CA SER A 44 -2.26 6.91 -16.24
C SER A 44 -2.11 7.95 -15.12
N THR A 45 -2.02 7.50 -13.85
CA THR A 45 -1.75 8.38 -12.70
C THR A 45 -0.47 9.18 -12.89
N SER A 46 0.55 8.59 -13.53
CA SER A 46 1.79 9.27 -13.90
C SER A 46 1.56 10.42 -14.88
N ASN A 47 0.65 10.26 -15.85
CA ASN A 47 0.34 11.33 -16.80
C ASN A 47 -0.41 12.47 -16.10
N ARG A 48 -1.37 12.15 -15.21
CA ARG A 48 -2.08 13.16 -14.41
C ARG A 48 -1.14 13.93 -13.48
N GLN A 49 -0.23 13.22 -12.79
CA GLN A 49 0.80 13.85 -11.96
C GLN A 49 1.76 14.70 -12.80
N SER A 50 2.14 14.23 -13.99
CA SER A 50 2.97 15.01 -14.92
C SER A 50 2.27 16.29 -15.37
N MET A 51 0.96 16.25 -15.60
CA MET A 51 0.16 17.43 -15.97
C MET A 51 0.03 18.41 -14.80
N ILE A 52 -0.24 17.92 -13.59
CA ILE A 52 -0.28 18.76 -12.37
C ILE A 52 1.09 19.43 -12.15
N ALA A 53 2.17 18.68 -12.30
CA ALA A 53 3.52 19.23 -12.21
C ALA A 53 3.80 20.26 -13.32
N CYS A 54 3.27 20.05 -14.54
CA CYS A 54 3.36 21.01 -15.65
C CYS A 54 2.62 22.32 -15.33
N ILE A 55 1.38 22.24 -14.85
CA ILE A 55 0.57 23.40 -14.44
C ILE A 55 1.30 24.19 -13.36
N ALA A 56 1.75 23.52 -12.29
CA ALA A 56 2.46 24.18 -11.19
C ALA A 56 3.78 24.83 -11.63
N ARG A 57 4.46 24.27 -12.65
CA ARG A 57 5.68 24.86 -13.23
C ARG A 57 5.38 26.10 -14.06
N LEU A 58 4.36 26.04 -14.92
CA LEU A 58 3.97 27.18 -15.76
C LEU A 58 3.51 28.36 -14.91
N GLU A 59 2.72 28.12 -13.85
CA GLU A 59 2.32 29.16 -12.91
C GLU A 59 3.54 29.79 -12.19
N SER A 60 4.49 28.98 -11.71
CA SER A 60 5.74 29.50 -11.12
C SER A 60 6.58 30.30 -12.10
N LEU A 61 6.60 29.91 -13.38
CA LEU A 61 7.29 30.63 -14.43
C LEU A 61 6.60 31.97 -14.72
N LYS A 62 5.26 31.99 -14.84
CA LYS A 62 4.47 33.21 -15.03
C LYS A 62 4.74 34.23 -13.93
N ASP A 63 4.65 33.81 -12.67
CA ASP A 63 4.90 34.70 -11.53
C ASP A 63 6.34 35.25 -11.53
N SER A 64 7.33 34.43 -11.92
CA SER A 64 8.73 34.86 -12.02
C SER A 64 8.98 35.84 -13.18
N VAL A 65 8.30 35.67 -14.31
CA VAL A 65 8.43 36.54 -15.48
C VAL A 65 7.68 37.85 -15.25
N ARG A 66 6.51 37.80 -14.59
CA ARG A 66 5.69 38.96 -14.25
C ARG A 66 6.46 40.04 -13.50
N GLY A 67 7.38 39.64 -12.63
CA GLY A 67 8.28 40.54 -11.92
C GLY A 67 9.18 41.42 -12.80
N ARG A 68 9.41 41.04 -14.07
CA ARG A 68 10.20 41.82 -15.05
C ARG A 68 9.40 42.91 -15.76
N PHE A 69 8.07 42.81 -15.81
CA PHE A 69 7.22 43.65 -16.69
C PHE A 69 6.12 44.43 -15.95
N VAL A 70 5.87 44.16 -14.67
CA VAL A 70 4.85 44.86 -13.86
C VAL A 70 5.52 45.72 -12.78
N HIS A 71 5.14 47.01 -12.71
CA HIS A 71 5.68 47.97 -11.74
C HIS A 71 5.22 47.68 -10.31
N VAL A 72 6.15 47.87 -9.36
CA VAL A 72 6.14 47.50 -7.93
C VAL A 72 4.89 48.00 -7.18
N GLY A 73 4.22 47.11 -6.43
CA GLY A 73 3.16 47.49 -5.49
C GLY A 73 2.29 46.37 -4.91
N ALA A 74 2.30 45.16 -5.48
CA ALA A 74 1.61 43.99 -4.91
C ALA A 74 2.65 42.96 -4.44
N GLY A 75 2.60 42.61 -3.16
CA GLY A 75 3.66 41.91 -2.42
C GLY A 75 4.29 40.72 -3.15
N TYR A 76 5.60 40.78 -3.32
CA TYR A 76 6.43 39.67 -3.73
C TYR A 76 6.50 38.66 -2.57
N GLY A 77 6.06 37.41 -2.78
CA GLY A 77 6.02 36.41 -1.72
C GLY A 77 5.54 35.03 -2.19
N LEU A 78 5.34 34.14 -1.21
CA LEU A 78 4.78 32.80 -1.38
C LEU A 78 3.28 32.88 -1.68
N ARG A 79 2.80 32.12 -2.66
CA ARG A 79 1.39 32.13 -3.05
C ARG A 79 0.77 30.74 -2.99
N TRP A 80 -0.34 30.59 -2.26
CA TRP A 80 -1.15 29.37 -2.30
C TRP A 80 -2.02 29.34 -3.56
N ARG A 81 -1.92 28.27 -4.33
CA ARG A 81 -2.76 28.02 -5.52
C ARG A 81 -3.40 26.65 -5.40
N GLU A 82 -4.73 26.61 -5.46
CA GLU A 82 -5.46 25.36 -5.62
C GLU A 82 -5.39 24.91 -7.08
N ILE A 83 -5.13 23.63 -7.30
CA ILE A 83 -5.04 23.01 -8.63
C ILE A 83 -6.20 22.04 -8.72
N GLU A 84 -7.12 22.27 -9.66
CA GLU A 84 -8.24 21.35 -9.90
C GLU A 84 -7.71 19.99 -10.38
N THR A 85 -8.18 18.91 -9.76
CA THR A 85 -7.77 17.55 -10.13
C THR A 85 -8.93 16.57 -10.09
N ALA A 86 -9.11 15.75 -11.14
CA ALA A 86 -10.15 14.72 -11.23
C ALA A 86 -9.76 13.39 -10.55
N PHE A 87 -9.34 13.46 -9.29
CA PHE A 87 -9.13 12.28 -8.45
C PHE A 87 -10.32 12.13 -7.50
N GLU A 88 -11.09 11.06 -7.63
CA GLU A 88 -12.33 10.81 -6.87
C GLU A 88 -12.16 10.88 -5.34
N SER A 89 -10.98 10.50 -4.82
CA SER A 89 -10.66 10.56 -3.38
C SER A 89 -9.84 11.80 -2.97
N ARG A 90 -9.51 12.69 -3.90
CA ARG A 90 -8.68 13.88 -3.62
C ARG A 90 -9.57 14.99 -3.09
N ILE A 91 -9.34 15.39 -1.85
CA ILE A 91 -10.00 16.57 -1.27
C ILE A 91 -9.39 17.82 -1.87
N LEU A 92 -8.05 17.87 -1.93
CA LEU A 92 -7.35 19.06 -2.38
C LEU A 92 -5.98 18.71 -2.94
N THR A 93 -5.65 19.32 -4.08
CA THR A 93 -4.28 19.46 -4.55
C THR A 93 -3.98 20.95 -4.59
N SER A 94 -2.89 21.38 -3.96
CA SER A 94 -2.50 22.78 -3.97
C SER A 94 -1.00 22.93 -4.02
N ALA A 95 -0.51 24.07 -4.49
CA ALA A 95 0.90 24.39 -4.52
C ALA A 95 1.16 25.72 -3.82
N VAL A 96 2.19 25.74 -2.98
CA VAL A 96 2.85 26.99 -2.57
C VAL A 96 3.86 27.34 -3.63
N ILE A 97 3.53 28.33 -4.45
CA ILE A 97 4.36 28.81 -5.54
C ILE A 97 5.47 29.67 -4.95
N ASN A 98 6.71 29.31 -5.30
CA ASN A 98 7.89 30.09 -4.95
C ASN A 98 8.22 31.11 -6.05
N SER A 99 8.45 32.35 -5.63
CA SER A 99 8.89 33.45 -6.50
C SER A 99 10.35 33.84 -6.27
N ASN A 100 10.83 33.79 -5.02
CA ASN A 100 12.07 34.48 -4.62
C ASN A 100 13.05 33.63 -3.78
N TYR A 101 12.64 32.48 -3.24
CA TYR A 101 13.49 31.70 -2.35
C TYR A 101 14.45 30.81 -3.13
N ILE A 102 15.73 30.87 -2.76
CA ILE A 102 16.78 29.99 -3.28
C ILE A 102 17.18 28.97 -2.20
N GLU A 103 17.17 29.39 -0.93
CA GLU A 103 17.56 28.54 0.20
C GLU A 103 16.36 27.71 0.72
N PRO A 104 16.43 26.36 0.70
CA PRO A 104 15.32 25.50 1.11
C PRO A 104 14.86 25.71 2.55
N ARG A 105 15.79 25.97 3.49
CA ARG A 105 15.45 26.14 4.91
C ARG A 105 14.54 27.35 5.13
N ARG A 106 14.92 28.52 4.60
CA ARG A 106 14.10 29.74 4.65
C ARG A 106 12.77 29.58 3.92
N PHE A 107 12.77 28.90 2.78
CA PHE A 107 11.53 28.58 2.06
C PHE A 107 10.54 27.83 2.95
N PHE A 108 10.97 26.75 3.61
CA PHE A 108 10.12 25.96 4.50
C PHE A 108 9.70 26.73 5.76
N GLU A 109 10.56 27.60 6.31
CA GLU A 109 10.19 28.43 7.46
C GLU A 109 9.04 29.39 7.10
N ASP A 110 9.16 30.11 5.99
CA ASP A 110 8.20 31.15 5.61
C ASP A 110 6.90 30.58 5.02
N GLU A 111 6.94 29.41 4.37
CA GLU A 111 5.73 28.77 3.84
C GLU A 111 4.96 27.96 4.88
N SER A 112 5.56 27.67 6.03
CA SER A 112 4.98 26.82 7.06
C SER A 112 3.60 27.32 7.51
N GLU A 113 3.46 28.61 7.82
CA GLU A 113 2.18 29.16 8.29
C GLU A 113 1.06 29.00 7.25
N ILE A 114 1.37 29.19 5.96
CA ILE A 114 0.41 29.04 4.87
C ILE A 114 -0.05 27.59 4.78
N VAL A 115 0.87 26.63 4.81
CA VAL A 115 0.54 25.20 4.75
C VAL A 115 -0.25 24.78 5.98
N LEU A 116 0.20 25.18 7.18
CA LEU A 116 -0.43 24.82 8.44
C LEU A 116 -1.87 25.34 8.54
N GLU A 117 -2.11 26.61 8.20
CA GLU A 117 -3.44 27.21 8.18
C GLU A 117 -4.37 26.48 7.22
N ARG A 118 -3.91 26.19 5.99
CA ARG A 118 -4.72 25.52 4.96
C ARG A 118 -5.04 24.08 5.34
N VAL A 119 -4.06 23.34 5.87
CA VAL A 119 -4.27 21.97 6.33
C VAL A 119 -5.22 21.94 7.53
N GLN A 120 -5.13 22.91 8.45
CA GLN A 120 -6.06 23.04 9.57
C GLN A 120 -7.49 23.27 9.09
N CYS A 121 -7.71 24.15 8.10
CA CYS A 121 -9.03 24.37 7.50
C CYS A 121 -9.62 23.09 6.89
N ILE A 122 -8.79 22.27 6.23
CA ILE A 122 -9.24 20.98 5.68
C ILE A 122 -9.60 19.99 6.80
N LEU A 123 -8.78 19.93 7.87
CA LEU A 123 -9.05 19.07 9.02
C LEU A 123 -10.34 19.45 9.75
N GLN A 124 -10.67 20.73 9.85
CA GLN A 124 -11.94 21.19 10.43
C GLN A 124 -13.16 20.70 9.62
N ARG A 125 -13.00 20.47 8.31
CA ARG A 125 -14.08 20.04 7.43
C ARG A 125 -14.19 18.51 7.29
N TYR A 126 -13.08 17.79 7.35
CA TYR A 126 -13.02 16.34 7.06
C TYR A 126 -12.60 15.46 8.24
N ASP A 127 -12.32 16.04 9.42
CA ASP A 127 -11.88 15.43 10.69
C ASP A 127 -10.57 14.63 10.65
N SER A 128 -10.22 14.10 9.48
CA SER A 128 -9.04 13.30 9.23
C SER A 128 -8.70 13.32 7.74
N LEU A 129 -7.42 13.26 7.43
CA LEU A 129 -6.95 13.31 6.05
C LEU A 129 -5.64 12.57 5.85
N LYS A 130 -5.40 12.12 4.62
CA LYS A 130 -4.15 11.49 4.21
C LYS A 130 -3.39 12.45 3.34
N ILE A 131 -2.32 13.02 3.89
CA ILE A 131 -1.54 14.07 3.25
C ILE A 131 -0.21 13.53 2.75
N ASN A 132 0.23 14.01 1.60
CA ASN A 132 1.64 14.00 1.23
C ASN A 132 2.01 15.34 0.62
N THR A 133 3.32 15.57 0.53
CA THR A 133 3.87 16.76 -0.11
C THR A 133 4.86 16.36 -1.20
N VAL A 134 4.98 17.21 -2.21
CA VAL A 134 5.93 17.04 -3.32
C VAL A 134 6.70 18.35 -3.47
N PHE A 135 7.98 18.31 -3.15
CA PHE A 135 8.90 19.42 -3.40
C PHE A 135 9.40 19.36 -4.83
N ASN A 136 9.28 20.46 -5.56
CA ASN A 136 9.73 20.56 -6.95
C ASN A 136 10.87 21.58 -7.04
N GLY A 137 12.00 21.16 -7.62
CA GLY A 137 13.16 22.01 -7.82
C GLY A 137 13.80 21.82 -9.21
N GLU A 138 14.45 22.87 -9.69
CA GLU A 138 15.37 22.82 -10.82
C GLU A 138 16.78 22.49 -10.31
N TYR A 139 17.42 21.50 -10.92
CA TYR A 139 18.76 21.08 -10.60
C TYR A 139 19.68 21.27 -11.81
N VAL A 140 20.94 21.59 -11.53
CA VAL A 140 21.97 21.82 -12.54
C VAL A 140 23.17 20.92 -12.29
N ALA A 141 23.72 20.33 -13.34
CA ALA A 141 24.98 19.61 -13.33
C ALA A 141 25.72 19.94 -14.63
N ASN A 142 26.83 20.68 -14.53
CA ASN A 142 27.51 21.27 -15.69
C ASN A 142 26.51 22.07 -16.55
N ASP A 143 26.45 21.80 -17.86
CA ASP A 143 25.52 22.47 -18.79
C ASP A 143 24.10 21.87 -18.81
N LYS A 144 23.83 20.85 -17.98
CA LYS A 144 22.53 20.15 -17.96
C LYS A 144 21.63 20.74 -16.88
N ARG A 145 20.40 21.09 -17.27
CA ARG A 145 19.31 21.45 -16.36
C ARG A 145 18.23 20.37 -16.35
N ALA A 146 17.73 20.02 -15.17
CA ALA A 146 16.63 19.07 -15.03
C ALA A 146 15.74 19.41 -13.84
N ASN A 147 14.43 19.28 -14.05
CA ASN A 147 13.45 19.38 -12.97
C ASN A 147 13.35 18.04 -12.26
N LYS A 148 13.47 18.04 -10.93
CA LYS A 148 13.33 16.84 -10.10
C LYS A 148 12.37 17.12 -8.96
N SER A 149 11.66 16.07 -8.55
CA SER A 149 10.70 16.13 -7.46
C SER A 149 11.08 15.18 -6.33
N ILE A 150 10.87 15.64 -5.09
CA ILE A 150 11.05 14.85 -3.86
C ILE A 150 9.67 14.70 -3.25
N THR A 151 9.17 13.46 -3.16
CA THR A 151 7.83 13.16 -2.65
C THR A 151 7.92 12.58 -1.26
N THR A 152 7.18 13.13 -0.31
CA THR A 152 7.08 12.59 1.05
C THR A 152 6.13 11.41 1.10
N ARG A 153 6.31 10.55 2.11
CA ARG A 153 5.38 9.44 2.35
C ARG A 153 4.03 9.99 2.79
N ASN A 154 2.97 9.28 2.42
CA ASN A 154 1.64 9.61 2.94
C ASN A 154 1.62 9.54 4.46
N TYR A 155 1.03 10.55 5.09
CA TYR A 155 0.85 10.66 6.52
C TYR A 155 -0.62 10.89 6.85
N GLU A 156 -1.08 10.30 7.94
CA GLU A 156 -2.46 10.42 8.42
C GLU A 156 -2.52 11.54 9.44
N LEU A 157 -3.37 12.54 9.18
CA LEU A 157 -3.62 13.65 10.08
C LEU A 157 -5.02 13.54 10.68
N TYR A 158 -5.14 13.90 11.95
CA TYR A 158 -6.38 13.96 12.72
C TYR A 158 -6.51 15.34 13.37
N GLN A 159 -7.71 15.70 13.84
CA GLN A 159 -7.94 16.99 14.51
C GLN A 159 -6.98 17.29 15.68
N TYR A 160 -6.53 16.25 16.40
CA TYR A 160 -5.61 16.38 17.54
C TYR A 160 -4.12 16.32 17.14
N THR A 161 -3.80 16.15 15.85
CA THR A 161 -2.40 16.08 15.41
C THR A 161 -1.75 17.45 15.54
N HIS A 162 -0.59 17.51 16.20
CA HIS A 162 0.20 18.73 16.26
C HIS A 162 0.81 19.01 14.88
N LEU A 163 0.17 19.90 14.11
CA LEU A 163 0.51 20.14 12.71
C LEU A 163 1.93 20.65 12.52
N ARG A 164 2.44 21.47 13.45
CA ARG A 164 3.82 21.97 13.39
C ARG A 164 4.84 20.83 13.53
N ASP A 165 4.56 19.85 14.39
CA ASP A 165 5.43 18.67 14.54
C ASP A 165 5.39 17.79 13.30
N TRP A 166 4.19 17.58 12.73
CA TRP A 166 4.04 16.88 11.46
C TRP A 166 4.85 17.56 10.36
N TYR A 167 4.68 18.87 10.19
CA TYR A 167 5.35 19.64 9.16
C TYR A 167 6.88 19.54 9.30
N MET A 168 7.41 19.79 10.49
CA MET A 168 8.86 19.70 10.72
C MET A 168 9.42 18.27 10.56
N SER A 169 8.74 17.26 11.12
CA SER A 169 9.27 15.89 11.18
C SER A 169 9.00 15.06 9.92
N ARG A 170 7.93 15.36 9.18
CA ARG A 170 7.46 14.55 8.03
C ARG A 170 7.56 15.28 6.69
N VAL A 171 7.65 16.61 6.68
CA VAL A 171 7.84 17.40 5.47
C VAL A 171 9.27 17.91 5.40
N VAL A 172 9.66 18.81 6.31
CA VAL A 172 10.94 19.52 6.24
C VAL A 172 12.14 18.59 6.37
N LYS A 173 12.24 17.83 7.47
CA LYS A 173 13.40 16.96 7.72
C LYS A 173 13.66 15.95 6.59
N PRO A 174 12.65 15.18 6.10
CA PRO A 174 12.89 14.24 5.02
C PRO A 174 13.31 14.90 3.71
N ILE A 175 12.72 16.05 3.36
CA ILE A 175 13.06 16.73 2.11
C ILE A 175 14.48 17.31 2.20
N LEU A 176 14.85 17.95 3.30
CA LEU A 176 16.22 18.47 3.49
C LEU A 176 17.26 17.35 3.48
N ALA A 177 17.00 16.23 4.16
CA ALA A 177 17.90 15.08 4.14
C ALA A 177 18.06 14.51 2.71
N SER A 178 16.96 14.40 1.94
CA SER A 178 17.03 13.97 0.55
C SER A 178 17.75 14.98 -0.35
N LEU A 179 17.67 16.29 -0.06
CA LEU A 179 18.43 17.32 -0.78
C LEU A 179 19.94 17.21 -0.50
N GLU A 180 20.32 17.03 0.76
CA GLU A 180 21.71 16.84 1.19
C GLU A 180 22.30 15.56 0.55
N GLU A 181 21.59 14.42 0.64
CA GLU A 181 21.99 13.16 0.01
C GLU A 181 22.14 13.28 -1.52
N PHE A 182 21.31 14.10 -2.16
CA PHE A 182 21.37 14.31 -3.60
C PHE A 182 22.60 15.12 -4.04
N GLN A 183 23.07 16.02 -3.17
CA GLN A 183 24.24 16.86 -3.43
C GLN A 183 25.55 16.13 -3.10
N GLU A 184 25.54 15.24 -2.10
CA GLU A 184 26.74 14.48 -1.66
C GLU A 184 27.09 13.29 -2.54
N ARG A 185 26.15 12.77 -3.32
CA ARG A 185 26.45 11.72 -4.31
C ARG A 185 27.12 12.37 -5.51
N ASP A 186 28.38 12.00 -5.80
CA ASP A 186 29.35 12.44 -6.85
C ASP A 186 28.82 12.72 -8.30
N SER A 187 27.52 12.66 -8.51
CA SER A 187 26.78 13.00 -9.72
C SER A 187 26.81 14.47 -10.15
N GLY A 188 27.28 15.39 -9.29
CA GLY A 188 27.47 16.82 -9.60
C GLY A 188 26.19 17.65 -9.75
N TRP A 189 25.04 17.17 -9.28
CA TRP A 189 23.77 17.90 -9.35
C TRP A 189 23.56 18.80 -8.14
N ALA A 190 23.49 20.11 -8.37
CA ALA A 190 23.15 21.10 -7.35
C ALA A 190 21.73 21.65 -7.58
N LEU A 191 21.04 21.98 -6.49
CA LEU A 191 19.76 22.69 -6.57
C LEU A 191 20.02 24.13 -7.04
N SER A 192 19.39 24.53 -8.15
CA SER A 192 19.49 25.88 -8.75
C SER A 192 18.32 26.76 -8.31
N ARG A 193 17.10 26.22 -8.33
CA ARG A 193 15.89 26.98 -8.04
C ARG A 193 14.82 26.12 -7.39
N ILE A 194 14.15 26.67 -6.39
CA ILE A 194 12.94 26.07 -5.80
C ILE A 194 11.75 26.50 -6.66
N LEU A 195 10.95 25.55 -7.13
CA LEU A 195 9.78 25.84 -7.98
C LEU A 195 8.52 26.01 -7.13
N ASN A 196 8.19 25.00 -6.33
CA ASN A 196 7.03 25.01 -5.43
C ASN A 196 7.07 23.83 -4.45
N LEU A 197 6.21 23.90 -3.43
CA LEU A 197 5.80 22.74 -2.64
C LEU A 197 4.33 22.43 -2.95
N THR A 198 4.07 21.24 -3.50
CA THR A 198 2.70 20.76 -3.72
C THR A 198 2.22 20.00 -2.48
N VAL A 199 1.04 20.34 -1.96
CA VAL A 199 0.34 19.66 -0.87
C VAL A 199 -0.84 18.87 -1.46
N ASN A 200 -0.88 17.58 -1.16
CA ASN A 200 -1.88 16.65 -1.64
C ASN A 200 -2.67 16.08 -0.47
N ALA A 201 -3.90 16.55 -0.26
CA ALA A 201 -4.80 16.05 0.79
C ALA A 201 -5.86 15.12 0.21
N ASN A 202 -5.85 13.87 0.64
CA ASN A 202 -6.81 12.84 0.21
C ASN A 202 -7.80 12.57 1.34
N LYS A 203 -9.02 12.19 0.97
CA LYS A 203 -10.02 11.67 1.92
C LYS A 203 -9.41 10.46 2.61
N LEU A 204 -9.21 10.59 3.92
CA LEU A 204 -8.90 9.47 4.79
C LEU A 204 -10.23 9.01 5.35
N ASN A 205 -10.56 7.73 5.13
CA ASN A 205 -11.64 7.08 5.86
C ASN A 205 -10.97 6.31 7.01
N PRO A 206 -10.73 6.93 8.19
CA PRO A 206 -10.20 6.21 9.33
C PRO A 206 -11.32 5.34 9.91
N LEU A 207 -11.69 4.27 9.22
CA LEU A 207 -12.61 3.21 9.67
C LEU A 207 -13.68 3.74 10.64
N ARG A 208 -14.44 4.77 10.24
CA ARG A 208 -15.44 5.36 11.12
C ARG A 208 -16.62 4.43 11.16
N ALA A 209 -16.75 3.64 12.23
CA ALA A 209 -17.83 2.69 12.37
C ALA A 209 -19.18 3.41 12.65
N GLY A 210 -20.01 3.63 11.63
CA GLY A 210 -21.37 4.16 11.78
C GLY A 210 -22.35 3.01 11.97
N CYS A 211 -23.11 3.00 13.08
CA CYS A 211 -23.91 1.83 13.47
C CYS A 211 -25.27 1.67 12.74
N HIS A 212 -25.47 2.37 11.63
CA HIS A 212 -26.72 2.34 10.87
C HIS A 212 -26.52 2.09 9.37
N ILE A 213 -25.62 1.18 9.00
CA ILE A 213 -25.41 0.80 7.59
C ILE A 213 -26.39 -0.30 7.18
N LYS A 214 -27.12 -0.07 6.08
CA LYS A 214 -27.91 -1.11 5.42
C LYS A 214 -26.98 -2.01 4.61
N LEU A 215 -26.83 -3.26 5.05
CA LEU A 215 -26.01 -4.24 4.33
C LEU A 215 -26.52 -4.46 2.89
N PRO A 216 -25.61 -4.68 1.91
CA PRO A 216 -26.01 -5.00 0.54
C PRO A 216 -26.95 -6.21 0.49
N ARG A 217 -28.01 -6.13 -0.33
CA ARG A 217 -29.04 -7.19 -0.45
C ARG A 217 -28.43 -8.57 -0.75
N LYS A 218 -27.38 -8.62 -1.57
CA LYS A 218 -26.65 -9.86 -1.91
C LYS A 218 -26.07 -10.57 -0.67
N ILE A 219 -25.63 -9.82 0.33
CA ILE A 219 -25.08 -10.37 1.58
C ILE A 219 -26.22 -10.80 2.51
N MET A 220 -27.25 -9.95 2.65
CA MET A 220 -28.40 -10.26 3.50
C MET A 220 -29.12 -11.54 3.07
N LEU A 221 -29.29 -11.75 1.76
CA LEU A 221 -29.93 -12.95 1.22
C LEU A 221 -29.18 -14.24 1.54
N LYS A 222 -27.86 -14.18 1.77
CA LYS A 222 -27.07 -15.35 2.16
C LYS A 222 -27.37 -15.81 3.58
N ARG A 223 -27.97 -14.97 4.45
CA ARG A 223 -28.21 -15.29 5.88
C ARG A 223 -26.96 -15.82 6.59
N ALA A 224 -25.80 -15.27 6.21
CA ALA A 224 -24.49 -15.67 6.72
C ALA A 224 -23.89 -14.64 7.69
N VAL A 225 -24.52 -13.48 7.79
CA VAL A 225 -24.05 -12.31 8.56
C VAL A 225 -25.16 -11.87 9.51
N ILE A 226 -24.79 -11.52 10.74
CA ILE A 226 -25.66 -10.93 11.75
C ILE A 226 -25.25 -9.47 11.91
N ASN A 227 -26.20 -8.57 11.64
CA ASN A 227 -26.03 -7.13 11.83
C ASN A 227 -26.81 -6.71 13.08
N VAL A 228 -26.10 -6.60 14.21
CA VAL A 228 -26.69 -6.06 15.45
C VAL A 228 -26.79 -4.54 15.29
N ARG A 229 -28.02 -4.04 15.30
CA ARG A 229 -28.28 -2.60 15.11
C ARG A 229 -28.05 -1.89 16.43
N SER A 230 -27.12 -0.94 16.44
CA SER A 230 -26.81 -0.13 17.63
C SER A 230 -26.80 1.36 17.32
N THR A 231 -26.87 2.19 18.36
CA THR A 231 -26.84 3.66 18.24
C THR A 231 -25.61 4.29 18.87
N ASP A 232 -24.76 3.50 19.52
CA ASP A 232 -23.65 3.94 20.37
C ASP A 232 -22.27 3.83 19.69
N ASN A 233 -22.23 3.70 18.37
CA ASN A 233 -20.98 3.56 17.59
C ASN A 233 -20.12 2.34 17.99
N ALA A 234 -20.72 1.34 18.68
CA ALA A 234 -20.05 0.17 19.22
C ALA A 234 -20.30 -1.12 18.41
N CYS A 235 -20.58 -1.02 17.11
CA CYS A 235 -20.90 -2.20 16.27
C CYS A 235 -19.82 -3.29 16.29
N PHE A 236 -18.55 -2.92 16.49
CA PHE A 236 -17.46 -3.89 16.66
C PHE A 236 -17.70 -4.76 17.90
N THR A 237 -17.91 -4.16 19.07
CA THR A 237 -18.09 -4.89 20.32
C THR A 237 -19.39 -5.67 20.31
N TRP A 238 -20.48 -5.08 19.78
CA TRP A 238 -21.74 -5.80 19.59
C TRP A 238 -21.60 -7.02 18.69
N SER A 239 -20.82 -6.93 17.61
CA SER A 239 -20.56 -8.09 16.74
C SER A 239 -19.75 -9.18 17.43
N VAL A 240 -18.78 -8.80 18.26
CA VAL A 240 -18.00 -9.76 19.07
C VAL A 240 -18.90 -10.42 20.14
N VAL A 241 -19.72 -9.64 20.85
CA VAL A 241 -20.67 -10.18 21.83
C VAL A 241 -21.66 -11.13 21.18
N ALA A 242 -22.20 -10.80 20.01
CA ALA A 242 -23.11 -11.68 19.29
C ALA A 242 -22.47 -13.02 18.91
N ALA A 243 -21.15 -13.07 18.71
CA ALA A 243 -20.42 -14.30 18.45
C ALA A 243 -20.22 -15.13 19.72
N LEU A 244 -19.93 -14.47 20.85
CA LEU A 244 -19.67 -15.12 22.13
C LEU A 244 -20.93 -15.55 22.87
N HIS A 245 -22.04 -14.82 22.67
CA HIS A 245 -23.33 -15.04 23.30
C HIS A 245 -24.44 -15.11 22.22
N PRO A 246 -24.49 -16.18 21.40
CA PRO A 246 -25.44 -16.25 20.30
C PRO A 246 -26.89 -16.24 20.77
N ALA A 247 -27.69 -15.30 20.26
CA ALA A 247 -29.12 -15.23 20.52
C ALA A 247 -29.90 -16.19 19.61
N GLN A 248 -30.99 -16.78 20.10
CA GLN A 248 -31.86 -17.66 19.32
C GLN A 248 -32.94 -16.90 18.51
N LYS A 249 -33.40 -15.75 19.02
CA LYS A 249 -34.44 -14.91 18.42
C LYS A 249 -33.99 -13.46 18.40
N TYR A 250 -34.49 -12.70 17.43
CA TYR A 250 -34.21 -11.26 17.27
C TYR A 250 -32.71 -10.94 17.31
N VAL A 251 -31.93 -11.71 16.54
CA VAL A 251 -30.45 -11.65 16.52
C VAL A 251 -29.90 -10.28 16.08
N ASP A 252 -30.75 -9.43 15.49
CA ASP A 252 -30.42 -8.09 15.04
C ASP A 252 -30.61 -6.99 16.12
N ARG A 253 -31.16 -7.33 17.30
CA ARG A 253 -31.42 -6.38 18.39
C ARG A 253 -30.34 -6.44 19.48
N GLU A 254 -29.90 -5.29 19.96
CA GLU A 254 -28.98 -5.17 21.11
C GLU A 254 -29.53 -5.84 22.37
N SER A 255 -30.84 -5.69 22.63
CA SER A 255 -31.52 -6.27 23.80
C SER A 255 -31.45 -7.80 23.89
N SER A 256 -31.08 -8.46 22.79
CA SER A 256 -30.92 -9.92 22.73
C SER A 256 -29.58 -10.39 23.31
N TYR A 257 -28.69 -9.47 23.65
CA TYR A 257 -27.32 -9.74 24.08
C TYR A 257 -27.01 -9.04 25.42
N PRO A 258 -26.09 -9.60 26.23
CA PRO A 258 -25.57 -8.87 27.38
C PRO A 258 -24.81 -7.62 26.91
N HIS A 259 -24.88 -6.55 27.68
CA HIS A 259 -24.17 -5.32 27.35
C HIS A 259 -22.65 -5.58 27.29
N TYR A 260 -21.98 -5.11 26.23
CA TYR A 260 -20.57 -5.45 25.98
C TYR A 260 -19.63 -5.07 27.13
N SER A 261 -19.88 -3.98 27.85
CA SER A 261 -19.07 -3.55 29.00
C SER A 261 -19.04 -4.54 30.16
N LEU A 262 -20.00 -5.47 30.24
CA LEU A 262 -20.05 -6.50 31.28
C LEU A 262 -19.26 -7.75 30.92
N VAL A 263 -19.04 -7.99 29.62
CA VAL A 263 -18.50 -9.25 29.09
C VAL A 263 -17.16 -9.08 28.38
N LEU A 264 -16.80 -7.85 27.99
CA LEU A 264 -15.54 -7.52 27.33
C LEU A 264 -14.71 -6.54 28.16
N ASN A 265 -13.42 -6.79 28.24
CA ASN A 265 -12.44 -5.85 28.75
C ASN A 265 -12.09 -4.82 27.66
N LEU A 266 -12.53 -3.58 27.88
CA LEU A 266 -12.33 -2.44 26.98
C LEU A 266 -11.34 -1.39 27.52
N GLN A 267 -10.49 -1.76 28.48
CA GLN A 267 -9.57 -0.83 29.10
C GLN A 267 -8.61 -0.19 28.07
N ALA A 268 -8.60 1.14 28.03
CA ALA A 268 -7.80 1.93 27.09
C ALA A 268 -8.04 1.59 25.60
N ILE A 269 -9.29 1.24 25.27
CA ILE A 269 -9.80 1.16 23.90
C ILE A 269 -10.77 2.32 23.70
N GLN A 270 -10.56 3.14 22.67
CA GLN A 270 -11.46 4.22 22.32
C GLN A 270 -12.38 3.78 21.19
N PHE A 271 -13.63 4.19 21.26
CA PHE A 271 -14.60 4.00 20.18
C PHE A 271 -14.54 5.17 19.18
N PRO A 272 -14.77 4.91 17.88
CA PRO A 272 -14.92 3.59 17.24
C PRO A 272 -13.58 2.84 17.15
N ILE A 273 -13.63 1.50 17.28
CA ILE A 273 -12.43 0.66 17.25
C ILE A 273 -11.82 0.62 15.85
N THR A 274 -10.54 0.97 15.75
CA THR A 274 -9.74 0.89 14.52
C THR A 274 -9.11 -0.49 14.35
N LEU A 275 -8.76 -0.88 13.12
CA LEU A 275 -8.07 -2.15 12.84
C LEU A 275 -6.77 -2.30 13.65
N HIS A 276 -6.04 -1.23 13.94
CA HIS A 276 -4.81 -1.29 14.74
C HIS A 276 -5.09 -1.69 16.19
N GLN A 277 -6.18 -1.16 16.78
CA GLN A 277 -6.57 -1.45 18.16
C GLN A 277 -7.07 -2.89 18.36
N ILE A 278 -7.46 -3.59 17.29
CA ILE A 278 -7.94 -4.99 17.39
C ILE A 278 -6.87 -5.90 18.01
N LYS A 279 -5.57 -5.70 17.72
CA LYS A 279 -4.50 -6.56 18.29
C LYS A 279 -4.44 -6.43 19.82
N LYS A 280 -4.65 -5.20 20.31
CA LYS A 280 -4.76 -4.92 21.74
C LYS A 280 -6.02 -5.55 22.33
N PHE A 281 -7.17 -5.39 21.66
CA PHE A 281 -8.43 -6.01 22.06
C PHE A 281 -8.35 -7.53 22.19
N GLU A 282 -7.76 -8.19 21.19
CA GLU A 282 -7.54 -9.64 21.13
C GLU A 282 -6.73 -10.14 22.32
N THR A 283 -5.69 -9.40 22.70
CA THR A 283 -4.83 -9.73 23.84
C THR A 283 -5.55 -9.53 25.18
N LEU A 284 -6.32 -8.45 25.32
CA LEU A 284 -7.05 -8.13 26.56
C LEU A 284 -8.18 -9.11 26.87
N ASN A 285 -8.78 -9.72 25.85
CA ASN A 285 -9.97 -10.56 26.00
C ASN A 285 -9.70 -12.06 25.74
N ASP A 286 -8.47 -12.42 25.37
CA ASP A 286 -8.08 -13.77 24.92
C ASP A 286 -8.99 -14.32 23.79
N ILE A 287 -9.15 -13.51 22.75
CA ILE A 287 -9.97 -13.80 21.56
C ILE A 287 -9.11 -13.60 20.31
N SER A 288 -9.31 -14.38 19.25
CA SER A 288 -8.73 -14.12 17.93
C SER A 288 -9.80 -13.62 16.95
N ILE A 289 -9.48 -12.61 16.15
CA ILE A 289 -10.43 -11.93 15.27
C ILE A 289 -9.87 -11.81 13.85
N ASN A 290 -10.59 -12.38 12.90
CA ASN A 290 -10.38 -12.07 11.48
C ASN A 290 -11.39 -11.01 11.02
N VAL A 291 -10.97 -10.13 10.12
CA VAL A 291 -11.81 -9.12 9.50
C VAL A 291 -11.74 -9.28 7.99
N TYR A 292 -12.91 -9.36 7.36
CA TYR A 292 -13.09 -9.44 5.91
C TYR A 292 -13.78 -8.18 5.39
N ALA A 293 -13.57 -7.83 4.12
CA ALA A 293 -14.27 -6.75 3.44
C ALA A 293 -14.96 -7.23 2.16
N ILE A 294 -15.88 -6.40 1.65
CA ILE A 294 -16.54 -6.60 0.35
C ILE A 294 -15.84 -5.72 -0.69
N GLU A 295 -15.11 -6.35 -1.61
CA GLU A 295 -14.59 -5.69 -2.81
C GLU A 295 -15.27 -6.29 -4.05
N LYS A 296 -14.50 -6.93 -4.96
CA LYS A 296 -15.04 -7.78 -6.05
C LYS A 296 -15.52 -9.15 -5.54
N GLY A 297 -15.25 -9.46 -4.27
CA GLY A 297 -15.58 -10.67 -3.55
C GLY A 297 -15.34 -10.46 -2.05
N ILE A 298 -15.47 -11.53 -1.26
CA ILE A 298 -15.11 -11.49 0.16
C ILE A 298 -13.60 -11.69 0.26
N VAL A 299 -12.89 -10.71 0.83
CA VAL A 299 -11.43 -10.73 0.97
C VAL A 299 -11.03 -10.48 2.43
N PRO A 300 -10.01 -11.16 2.96
CA PRO A 300 -9.50 -10.87 4.30
C PRO A 300 -8.71 -9.54 4.28
N ILE A 301 -9.04 -8.63 5.19
CA ILE A 301 -8.31 -7.36 5.39
C ILE A 301 -7.47 -7.36 6.67
N ARG A 302 -7.77 -8.28 7.58
CA ARG A 302 -6.97 -8.57 8.78
C ARG A 302 -7.18 -10.02 9.17
N LEU A 303 -6.08 -10.74 9.41
CA LEU A 303 -6.11 -12.08 9.97
C LEU A 303 -5.44 -12.07 11.34
N ALA A 304 -5.95 -12.90 12.24
CA ALA A 304 -5.31 -13.12 13.53
C ALA A 304 -3.99 -13.90 13.34
N ASP A 305 -2.95 -13.48 14.07
CA ASP A 305 -1.63 -14.12 14.04
C ASP A 305 -1.73 -15.62 14.40
N ARG A 306 -2.55 -15.94 15.40
CA ARG A 306 -2.83 -17.31 15.84
C ARG A 306 -4.32 -17.47 16.14
N LYS A 307 -4.89 -18.61 15.78
CA LYS A 307 -6.27 -18.93 16.13
C LYS A 307 -6.36 -19.38 17.60
N ARG A 308 -7.16 -18.66 18.40
CA ARG A 308 -7.46 -18.98 19.80
C ARG A 308 -8.74 -19.82 19.90
N ASN A 309 -8.99 -20.35 21.08
CA ASN A 309 -10.22 -21.12 21.39
C ASN A 309 -11.49 -20.30 21.09
N LYS A 310 -11.47 -19.01 21.46
CA LYS A 310 -12.52 -18.06 21.09
C LYS A 310 -12.09 -17.34 19.83
N HIS A 311 -12.77 -17.63 18.72
CA HIS A 311 -12.46 -17.03 17.43
C HIS A 311 -13.70 -16.36 16.81
N VAL A 312 -13.53 -15.15 16.30
CA VAL A 312 -14.61 -14.36 15.68
C VAL A 312 -14.21 -13.92 14.28
N ASN A 313 -15.12 -14.12 13.34
CA ASN A 313 -14.99 -13.60 11.98
C ASN A 313 -15.92 -12.40 11.81
N LEU A 314 -15.36 -11.25 11.45
CA LEU A 314 -16.12 -10.01 11.24
C LEU A 314 -16.11 -9.61 9.77
N LEU A 315 -17.22 -9.05 9.30
CA LEU A 315 -17.34 -8.42 7.99
C LEU A 315 -17.39 -6.91 8.20
N TYR A 316 -16.40 -6.23 7.65
CA TYR A 316 -16.34 -4.78 7.52
C TYR A 316 -17.06 -4.37 6.23
N VAL A 317 -18.03 -3.48 6.35
CA VAL A 317 -18.79 -2.93 5.23
C VAL A 317 -18.62 -1.42 5.23
N GLU A 318 -18.27 -0.85 4.09
CA GLU A 318 -18.10 0.57 3.90
C GLU A 318 -19.27 1.14 3.11
N ASP A 319 -19.75 2.31 3.53
CA ASP A 319 -20.71 3.17 2.84
C ASP A 319 -20.09 4.59 2.71
N ASP A 320 -20.67 5.47 1.89
CA ASP A 320 -20.10 6.75 1.47
C ASP A 320 -19.70 7.70 2.63
N SER A 321 -20.24 7.44 3.82
CA SER A 321 -20.09 8.24 5.04
C SER A 321 -19.40 7.50 6.20
N ALA A 322 -19.36 6.15 6.23
CA ALA A 322 -18.90 5.38 7.37
C ALA A 322 -18.60 3.90 7.03
N GLY A 323 -17.68 3.28 7.78
CA GLY A 323 -17.54 1.82 7.91
C GLY A 323 -18.52 1.21 8.90
N HIS A 324 -18.67 -0.10 8.94
CA HIS A 324 -19.50 -0.82 9.92
C HIS A 324 -19.03 -2.26 10.07
N PHE A 325 -18.99 -2.76 11.30
CA PHE A 325 -18.63 -4.14 11.59
C PHE A 325 -19.91 -4.97 11.80
N THR A 326 -19.91 -6.15 11.18
CA THR A 326 -20.97 -7.14 11.35
C THR A 326 -20.38 -8.52 11.60
N LEU A 327 -21.12 -9.38 12.30
CA LEU A 327 -20.67 -10.73 12.60
C LEU A 327 -20.85 -11.65 11.39
N ILE A 328 -19.80 -12.35 10.98
CA ILE A 328 -19.89 -13.48 10.05
C ILE A 328 -20.20 -14.74 10.86
N ASN A 329 -21.46 -15.18 10.84
CA ASN A 329 -21.89 -16.39 11.53
C ASN A 329 -21.60 -17.66 10.71
N ASP A 330 -21.50 -17.56 9.39
CA ASP A 330 -21.21 -18.70 8.51
C ASP A 330 -20.35 -18.26 7.31
N LEU A 331 -19.03 -18.34 7.45
CA LEU A 331 -18.08 -17.91 6.42
C LEU A 331 -18.26 -18.72 5.12
N SER A 332 -18.46 -20.03 5.22
CA SER A 332 -18.66 -20.90 4.06
C SER A 332 -19.87 -20.47 3.23
N ARG A 333 -20.96 -20.09 3.91
CA ARG A 333 -22.17 -19.57 3.26
C ARG A 333 -21.97 -18.17 2.68
N LEU A 334 -21.18 -17.32 3.34
CA LEU A 334 -20.88 -15.97 2.89
C LEU A 334 -20.02 -15.97 1.60
N VAL A 335 -18.99 -16.81 1.54
CA VAL A 335 -18.03 -16.84 0.43
C VAL A 335 -18.57 -17.60 -0.79
N ARG A 336 -19.49 -18.55 -0.60
CA ARG A 336 -20.06 -19.33 -1.70
C ARG A 336 -20.62 -18.44 -2.81
N SER A 337 -20.13 -18.61 -4.03
CA SER A 337 -20.72 -18.03 -5.24
C SER A 337 -21.98 -18.82 -5.61
N HIS A 338 -22.94 -18.19 -6.28
CA HIS A 338 -24.14 -18.88 -6.79
C HIS A 338 -23.82 -19.91 -7.91
N ILE A 339 -22.55 -20.26 -8.15
CA ILE A 339 -22.05 -20.88 -9.38
C ILE A 339 -21.83 -22.40 -9.27
N THR A 340 -22.01 -23.05 -8.11
CA THR A 340 -21.91 -24.52 -8.07
C THR A 340 -23.29 -25.17 -8.19
N ARG A 341 -23.59 -25.78 -9.34
CA ARG A 341 -24.76 -26.68 -9.55
C ARG A 341 -24.77 -27.87 -8.57
N ASN A 342 -23.65 -28.16 -7.91
CA ASN A 342 -23.50 -29.23 -6.94
C ASN A 342 -23.94 -28.81 -5.54
N LYS A 343 -24.80 -29.63 -4.92
CA LYS A 343 -25.39 -29.43 -3.58
C LYS A 343 -24.43 -29.75 -2.42
N ASN A 344 -23.21 -30.21 -2.70
CA ASN A 344 -22.28 -30.68 -1.68
C ASN A 344 -21.71 -29.52 -0.84
N LYS A 345 -21.72 -29.69 0.48
CA LYS A 345 -21.15 -28.72 1.43
C LYS A 345 -19.65 -28.54 1.16
N LYS A 346 -19.22 -27.28 1.04
CA LYS A 346 -17.82 -26.89 0.88
C LYS A 346 -17.33 -26.29 2.20
N TYR A 347 -16.12 -26.64 2.60
CA TYR A 347 -15.47 -26.16 3.82
C TYR A 347 -14.37 -25.19 3.43
N PHE A 348 -14.44 -23.94 3.88
CA PHE A 348 -13.47 -22.91 3.52
C PHE A 348 -12.46 -22.71 4.65
N CYS A 349 -11.18 -22.59 4.31
CA CYS A 349 -10.15 -22.12 5.22
C CYS A 349 -10.36 -20.63 5.50
N ASP A 350 -10.35 -20.23 6.76
CA ASP A 350 -10.56 -18.84 7.18
C ASP A 350 -9.37 -17.93 6.81
N ARG A 351 -8.14 -18.46 6.78
CA ARG A 351 -6.95 -17.73 6.35
C ARG A 351 -6.85 -17.52 4.83
N CYS A 352 -6.82 -18.60 4.05
CA CYS A 352 -6.54 -18.53 2.61
C CYS A 352 -7.79 -18.56 1.72
N LEU A 353 -8.99 -18.76 2.29
CA LEU A 353 -10.26 -18.91 1.58
C LEU A 353 -10.29 -20.06 0.54
N HIS A 354 -9.33 -21.00 0.58
CA HIS A 354 -9.38 -22.22 -0.21
C HIS A 354 -10.49 -23.15 0.30
N TYR A 355 -11.16 -23.87 -0.60
CA TYR A 355 -12.26 -24.75 -0.25
C TYR A 355 -11.88 -26.23 -0.33
N PHE A 356 -12.47 -27.01 0.56
CA PHE A 356 -12.31 -28.46 0.67
C PHE A 356 -13.67 -29.14 0.63
N ASN A 357 -13.67 -30.41 0.25
CA ASN A 357 -14.89 -31.24 0.19
C ASN A 357 -15.20 -31.97 1.50
N SER A 358 -14.29 -31.93 2.49
CA SER A 358 -14.46 -32.55 3.81
C SER A 358 -13.82 -31.67 4.88
N SER A 359 -14.33 -31.75 6.12
CA SER A 359 -13.78 -31.04 7.27
C SER A 359 -12.37 -31.55 7.62
N ALA A 360 -12.14 -32.87 7.57
CA ALA A 360 -10.84 -33.46 7.87
C ALA A 360 -9.72 -32.92 6.95
N LYS A 361 -10.00 -32.72 5.65
CA LYS A 361 -9.02 -32.13 4.72
C LYS A 361 -8.74 -30.66 5.01
N LEU A 362 -9.75 -29.93 5.50
CA LEU A 362 -9.56 -28.56 5.95
C LEU A 362 -8.71 -28.50 7.22
N GLU A 363 -8.92 -29.41 8.17
CA GLU A 363 -8.13 -29.47 9.41
C GLU A 363 -6.65 -29.70 9.11
N THR A 364 -6.32 -30.72 8.29
CA THR A 364 -4.94 -30.96 7.85
C THR A 364 -4.33 -29.73 7.15
N HIS A 365 -5.09 -29.11 6.24
CA HIS A 365 -4.61 -27.89 5.58
C HIS A 365 -4.43 -26.73 6.57
N SER A 366 -5.25 -26.62 7.60
CA SER A 366 -5.20 -25.49 8.54
C SER A 366 -3.90 -25.48 9.34
N GLU A 367 -3.39 -26.65 9.72
CA GLU A 367 -2.10 -26.79 10.42
C GLU A 367 -0.93 -26.33 9.55
N ASP A 368 -0.94 -26.67 8.26
CA ASP A 368 0.09 -26.26 7.29
C ASP A 368 -0.06 -24.77 6.92
N CYS A 369 -1.30 -24.31 6.75
CA CYS A 369 -1.63 -22.93 6.43
C CYS A 369 -1.31 -21.97 7.59
N GLU A 370 -1.29 -22.47 8.83
CA GLU A 370 -0.84 -21.71 9.99
C GLU A 370 0.68 -21.45 9.93
N LYS A 371 1.47 -22.45 9.52
CA LYS A 371 2.93 -22.43 9.48
C LYS A 371 3.52 -21.75 8.24
N LEU A 372 2.84 -21.81 7.11
CA LEU A 372 3.36 -21.34 5.81
C LEU A 372 2.94 -19.91 5.45
N ASN A 373 1.84 -19.40 6.01
CA ASN A 373 1.36 -18.04 5.73
C ASN A 373 1.85 -17.04 6.79
N ASP A 374 3.13 -16.65 6.67
CA ASP A 374 3.64 -15.36 7.17
C ASP A 374 3.14 -14.17 6.33
N CYS A 375 2.30 -14.44 5.32
CA CYS A 375 1.58 -13.44 4.54
C CYS A 375 0.52 -12.76 5.40
N ALA A 376 0.98 -11.92 6.33
CA ALA A 376 0.26 -10.73 6.71
C ALA A 376 -0.03 -9.97 5.41
N ILE A 377 -1.25 -10.13 4.88
CA ILE A 377 -1.76 -9.23 3.85
C ILE A 377 -1.92 -7.88 4.55
N ARG A 378 -0.83 -7.12 4.60
CA ARG A 378 -0.84 -5.67 4.72
C ARG A 378 -1.44 -5.16 3.42
N LEU A 379 -2.74 -4.97 3.40
CA LEU A 379 -3.32 -4.01 2.46
C LEU A 379 -3.36 -2.66 3.18
N SER A 380 -2.32 -1.85 2.91
CA SER A 380 -2.60 -0.43 2.65
C SER A 380 -3.75 -0.40 1.65
N ALA A 381 -4.82 0.34 1.95
CA ALA A 381 -5.95 0.50 1.04
C ALA A 381 -5.46 0.97 -0.35
N THR A 382 -5.23 0.02 -1.24
CA THR A 382 -4.98 0.20 -2.66
C THR A 382 -6.12 -0.50 -3.35
N HIS A 383 -7.12 0.27 -3.77
CA HIS A 383 -8.15 -0.23 -4.67
C HIS A 383 -7.45 -0.79 -5.93
N MET A 384 -7.79 -2.02 -6.34
CA MET A 384 -7.40 -2.54 -7.65
C MET A 384 -8.10 -1.75 -8.77
N TYR A 385 -7.49 -0.65 -9.20
CA TYR A 385 -7.99 0.21 -10.27
C TYR A 385 -7.38 -0.11 -11.65
N GLN A 386 -6.36 -0.98 -11.71
CA GLN A 386 -5.74 -1.42 -12.96
C GLN A 386 -5.74 -2.94 -13.08
N HIS A 387 -6.08 -3.45 -14.27
CA HIS A 387 -5.68 -4.78 -14.68
C HIS A 387 -4.18 -4.71 -14.99
N HIS A 388 -3.34 -5.03 -14.00
CA HIS A 388 -1.89 -5.10 -14.23
C HIS A 388 -1.63 -6.31 -15.13
N ASN A 389 -1.46 -6.05 -16.42
CA ASN A 389 -0.92 -7.05 -17.32
C ASN A 389 0.58 -7.03 -17.12
N VAL A 390 1.12 -8.11 -16.56
CA VAL A 390 2.56 -8.27 -16.38
C VAL A 390 3.22 -8.08 -17.75
N PHE A 391 4.14 -7.11 -17.83
CA PHE A 391 4.84 -6.74 -19.06
C PHE A 391 6.37 -6.94 -18.93
N SER A 392 6.82 -7.34 -17.74
CA SER A 392 8.23 -7.52 -17.43
C SER A 392 8.39 -8.55 -16.33
N ILE A 393 9.24 -9.54 -16.56
CA ILE A 393 9.68 -10.48 -15.53
C ILE A 393 11.21 -10.56 -15.60
N GLY A 394 11.86 -10.59 -14.44
CA GLY A 394 13.29 -10.82 -14.30
C GLY A 394 13.56 -11.74 -13.12
N TYR A 395 14.49 -12.68 -13.28
CA TYR A 395 14.90 -13.60 -12.23
C TYR A 395 16.40 -13.84 -12.31
N TYR A 396 17.00 -14.15 -11.16
CA TYR A 396 18.41 -14.51 -11.04
C TYR A 396 18.51 -15.93 -10.51
N VAL A 397 19.25 -16.78 -11.20
CA VAL A 397 19.61 -18.13 -10.72
C VAL A 397 21.01 -18.04 -10.14
N HIS A 398 21.17 -18.54 -8.92
CA HIS A 398 22.47 -18.71 -8.28
C HIS A 398 22.73 -20.19 -8.09
N CYS A 399 23.82 -20.69 -8.68
CA CYS A 399 24.29 -22.06 -8.52
C CYS A 399 25.57 -22.04 -7.67
N PHE A 400 25.50 -22.65 -6.48
CA PHE A 400 26.65 -22.76 -5.58
C PHE A 400 27.68 -23.79 -6.07
N TYR A 401 27.22 -24.82 -6.80
CA TYR A 401 28.06 -25.89 -7.34
C TYR A 401 28.94 -25.41 -8.50
N ASP A 402 28.38 -24.64 -9.43
CA ASP A 402 29.09 -24.09 -10.58
C ASP A 402 28.62 -22.65 -10.85
N SER A 403 29.51 -21.70 -10.59
CA SER A 403 29.24 -20.27 -10.77
C SER A 403 28.90 -19.89 -12.22
N SER A 404 29.33 -20.67 -13.22
CA SER A 404 29.02 -20.44 -14.63
C SER A 404 27.55 -20.66 -14.97
N LEU A 405 26.83 -21.45 -14.16
CA LEU A 405 25.39 -21.69 -14.27
C LEU A 405 24.56 -20.59 -13.61
N SER A 406 25.20 -19.67 -12.89
CA SER A 406 24.51 -18.51 -12.31
C SER A 406 24.23 -17.47 -13.38
N GLY A 407 23.05 -16.85 -13.36
CA GLY A 407 22.69 -15.91 -14.40
C GLY A 407 21.42 -15.12 -14.12
N TYR A 408 21.45 -13.86 -14.53
CA TYR A 408 20.26 -13.02 -14.60
C TYR A 408 19.57 -13.21 -15.95
N ARG A 409 18.24 -13.34 -15.91
CA ARG A 409 17.37 -13.48 -17.07
C ARG A 409 16.21 -12.52 -16.92
N PHE A 410 15.84 -11.85 -18.00
CA PHE A 410 14.69 -10.96 -18.00
C PHE A 410 14.04 -10.90 -19.37
N ARG A 411 12.74 -10.62 -19.38
CA ARG A 411 11.96 -10.40 -20.59
C ARG A 411 10.94 -9.30 -20.39
N ARG A 412 10.78 -8.45 -21.39
CA ARG A 412 9.89 -7.27 -21.37
C ARG A 412 8.99 -7.26 -22.60
N ASP A 413 7.92 -8.04 -22.55
CA ASP A 413 6.86 -8.04 -23.54
C ASP A 413 5.56 -8.61 -22.93
N LYS A 414 4.50 -8.69 -23.75
CA LYS A 414 3.20 -9.21 -23.32
C LYS A 414 3.21 -10.72 -23.04
N ASP A 415 4.22 -11.43 -23.54
CA ASP A 415 4.37 -12.88 -23.41
C ASP A 415 5.32 -13.25 -22.26
N CYS A 416 5.75 -12.28 -21.45
CA CYS A 416 6.72 -12.48 -20.39
C CYS A 416 6.30 -13.56 -19.37
N ILE A 417 4.99 -13.73 -19.11
CA ILE A 417 4.47 -14.80 -18.23
C ILE A 417 4.67 -16.18 -18.87
N ALA A 418 4.31 -16.35 -20.14
CA ALA A 418 4.43 -17.64 -20.83
C ALA A 418 5.91 -18.02 -20.99
N TRP A 419 6.76 -17.05 -21.33
CA TRP A 419 8.20 -17.23 -21.33
C TRP A 419 8.74 -17.63 -19.97
N PHE A 420 8.34 -16.93 -18.89
CA PHE A 420 8.83 -17.26 -17.55
C PHE A 420 8.43 -18.67 -17.10
N ALA A 421 7.22 -19.11 -17.44
CA ALA A 421 6.78 -20.47 -17.16
C ALA A 421 7.64 -21.51 -17.91
N GLU A 422 7.98 -21.26 -19.17
CA GLU A 422 8.87 -22.14 -19.94
C GLU A 422 10.31 -22.11 -19.40
N GLU A 423 10.80 -20.95 -18.98
CA GLU A 423 12.11 -20.81 -18.33
C GLU A 423 12.20 -21.62 -17.04
N LEU A 424 11.17 -21.56 -16.18
CA LEU A 424 11.11 -22.37 -14.96
C LEU A 424 11.11 -23.87 -15.26
N LYS A 425 10.39 -24.29 -16.30
CA LYS A 425 10.37 -25.68 -16.77
C LYS A 425 11.73 -26.13 -17.31
N ASN A 426 12.39 -25.29 -18.10
CA ASN A 426 13.73 -25.56 -18.61
C ASN A 426 14.76 -25.62 -17.49
N LEU A 427 14.65 -24.73 -16.50
CA LEU A 427 15.48 -24.76 -15.29
C LEU A 427 15.27 -26.05 -14.51
N ALA A 428 14.01 -26.48 -14.32
CA ALA A 428 13.69 -27.74 -13.66
C ALA A 428 14.30 -28.95 -14.39
N HIS A 429 14.20 -29.01 -15.72
CA HIS A 429 14.86 -30.06 -16.51
C HIS A 429 16.39 -30.01 -16.39
N SER A 430 16.98 -28.81 -16.43
CA SER A 430 18.43 -28.64 -16.32
C SER A 430 18.94 -29.10 -14.96
N VAL A 431 18.25 -28.72 -13.88
CA VAL A 431 18.55 -29.18 -12.52
C VAL A 431 18.37 -30.68 -12.40
N GLN A 432 17.31 -31.24 -12.97
CA GLN A 432 17.08 -32.69 -12.97
C GLN A 432 18.20 -33.44 -13.70
N SER A 433 18.69 -32.94 -14.83
CA SER A 433 19.83 -33.54 -15.53
C SER A 433 21.11 -33.53 -14.71
N ILE A 434 21.35 -32.46 -13.94
CA ILE A 434 22.51 -32.37 -13.04
C ILE A 434 22.35 -33.36 -11.87
N ILE A 435 21.19 -33.39 -11.22
CA ILE A 435 20.94 -34.29 -10.07
C ILE A 435 20.94 -35.77 -10.51
N SER A 436 20.47 -36.07 -11.72
CA SER A 436 20.46 -37.43 -12.27
C SER A 436 21.82 -37.89 -12.81
N ALA A 437 22.80 -37.01 -12.94
CA ALA A 437 24.12 -37.38 -13.44
C ALA A 437 24.91 -38.08 -12.31
N ASN A 438 25.10 -39.39 -12.44
CA ASN A 438 25.90 -40.16 -11.50
C ASN A 438 27.40 -39.95 -11.78
N ILE A 439 28.09 -39.22 -10.90
CA ILE A 439 29.53 -39.00 -10.99
C ILE A 439 30.22 -40.03 -10.07
N PRO A 440 31.23 -40.78 -10.56
CA PRO A 440 31.98 -41.68 -9.70
C PRO A 440 32.57 -40.94 -8.51
N MET A 441 32.29 -41.45 -7.32
CA MET A 441 32.86 -40.93 -6.08
C MET A 441 34.38 -41.06 -6.12
N THR A 442 35.09 -40.03 -5.68
CA THR A 442 36.55 -40.10 -5.54
C THR A 442 36.91 -41.07 -4.42
N ASP A 443 37.99 -41.83 -4.57
CA ASP A 443 38.44 -42.75 -3.53
C ASP A 443 38.70 -41.99 -2.22
N PHE A 444 38.14 -42.50 -1.12
CA PHE A 444 38.30 -41.91 0.21
C PHE A 444 39.78 -41.91 0.60
N THR A 445 40.24 -40.76 1.11
CA THR A 445 41.55 -40.72 1.76
C THR A 445 41.49 -41.43 3.11
N ARG A 446 42.65 -41.69 3.72
CA ARG A 446 42.72 -42.31 5.05
C ARG A 446 41.93 -41.51 6.10
N ASP A 447 42.03 -40.19 6.06
CA ASP A 447 41.34 -39.29 6.99
C ASP A 447 39.81 -39.32 6.78
N ASP A 448 39.35 -39.51 5.54
CA ASP A 448 37.92 -39.62 5.22
C ASP A 448 37.34 -40.93 5.76
N TRP A 449 38.09 -42.03 5.68
CA TRP A 449 37.71 -43.30 6.30
C TRP A 449 37.65 -43.22 7.82
N GLU A 450 38.58 -42.51 8.46
CA GLU A 450 38.56 -42.31 9.92
C GLU A 450 37.32 -41.48 10.34
N LYS A 451 36.96 -40.44 9.57
CA LYS A 451 35.73 -39.66 9.80
C LYS A 451 34.46 -40.48 9.56
N PHE A 452 34.44 -41.28 8.49
CA PHE A 452 33.29 -42.12 8.15
C PHE A 452 33.02 -43.16 9.25
N ASN A 453 34.05 -43.91 9.65
CA ASN A 453 33.92 -44.98 10.65
C ASN A 453 33.61 -44.46 12.06
N SER A 454 33.98 -43.21 12.38
CA SER A 454 33.71 -42.59 13.69
C SER A 454 32.42 -41.77 13.73
N ALA A 455 31.72 -41.59 12.60
CA ALA A 455 30.50 -40.81 12.53
C ALA A 455 29.36 -41.50 13.29
N SER A 456 28.80 -40.79 14.28
CA SER A 456 27.61 -41.21 15.04
C SER A 456 26.30 -40.61 14.51
N HIS A 457 26.41 -39.56 13.68
CA HIS A 457 25.29 -38.82 13.11
C HIS A 457 25.52 -38.60 11.61
N CYS A 458 24.43 -38.54 10.84
CA CYS A 458 24.47 -38.19 9.43
C CYS A 458 24.90 -36.71 9.27
N HIS A 459 25.93 -36.45 8.46
CA HIS A 459 26.49 -35.09 8.29
C HIS A 459 25.52 -34.10 7.62
N ALA A 460 24.50 -34.59 6.91
CA ALA A 460 23.57 -33.76 6.15
C ALA A 460 22.23 -33.51 6.85
N CYS A 461 21.70 -34.50 7.60
CA CYS A 461 20.43 -34.35 8.33
C CYS A 461 20.58 -34.32 9.86
N GLU A 462 21.82 -34.48 10.36
CA GLU A 462 22.20 -34.41 11.78
C GLU A 462 21.49 -35.42 12.70
N LYS A 463 20.85 -36.45 12.14
CA LYS A 463 20.20 -37.52 12.91
C LYS A 463 21.21 -38.62 13.31
N PRO A 464 21.07 -39.24 14.49
CA PRO A 464 21.92 -40.34 14.92
C PRO A 464 21.66 -41.60 14.09
N PHE A 465 22.70 -42.41 13.85
CA PHE A 465 22.55 -43.74 13.26
C PHE A 465 21.92 -44.71 14.27
N THR A 466 21.00 -45.54 13.79
CA THR A 466 20.43 -46.67 14.55
C THR A 466 21.17 -47.97 14.20
N PRO A 467 21.10 -49.02 15.04
CA PRO A 467 21.81 -50.30 14.78
C PRO A 467 21.42 -51.00 13.48
N ASP A 468 20.26 -50.66 12.91
CA ASP A 468 19.74 -51.24 11.68
C ASP A 468 20.13 -50.42 10.42
N ASP A 469 20.80 -49.27 10.59
CA ASP A 469 21.19 -48.41 9.48
C ASP A 469 22.51 -48.89 8.84
N ALA A 470 22.49 -49.12 7.52
CA ALA A 470 23.70 -49.34 6.75
C ALA A 470 24.38 -47.99 6.48
N GLN A 471 25.60 -47.80 6.99
CA GLN A 471 26.38 -46.61 6.66
C GLN A 471 26.80 -46.65 5.18
N VAL A 472 26.47 -45.58 4.45
CA VAL A 472 26.80 -45.40 3.04
C VAL A 472 27.63 -44.13 2.88
N HIS A 473 28.59 -44.15 1.94
CA HIS A 473 29.48 -43.01 1.71
C HIS A 473 28.72 -41.76 1.23
N ASP A 474 27.62 -41.95 0.51
CA ASP A 474 26.67 -40.91 0.10
C ASP A 474 25.27 -41.54 -0.11
N HIS A 475 24.19 -40.78 0.09
CA HIS A 475 22.82 -41.21 -0.21
C HIS A 475 21.99 -40.04 -0.76
N CYS A 476 20.99 -40.38 -1.57
CA CYS A 476 20.18 -39.36 -2.22
C CYS A 476 19.11 -38.85 -1.27
N HIS A 477 19.32 -37.70 -0.65
CA HIS A 477 18.36 -37.11 0.30
C HIS A 477 16.94 -36.83 -0.26
N LEU A 478 16.75 -36.89 -1.58
CA LEU A 478 15.43 -36.76 -2.22
C LEU A 478 14.69 -38.10 -2.35
N THR A 479 15.41 -39.22 -2.46
CA THR A 479 14.81 -40.55 -2.69
C THR A 479 15.10 -41.55 -1.57
N GLY A 480 15.94 -41.19 -0.61
CA GLY A 480 16.54 -42.11 0.36
C GLY A 480 17.70 -42.86 -0.28
#